data_AF-A0A7W4CKJ6-F1
#
_entry.id   AF-A0A7W4CKJ6-F1
#
_cell.length_a   1.000
_cell.length_b   1.000
_cell.length_c   1.000
_cell.angle_alpha   90.00
_cell.angle_beta   90.00
_cell.angle_gamma   90.00
#
_symmetry.space_group_name_H-M   'P 1'
#
loop_
_entity.id
_entity.type
_entity.pdbx_description
1 polymer ?
#
loop_
_entity_poly.entity_id
_entity_poly.type
_entity_poly.pdbx_seq_one_letter_code
_entity_poly.pdbx_strand_id
1 'polypeptide(L)'
;MMARDAFCREYETHSGGTATPMAASREDDGWSQRFAMSMTGADSYVPASGGIKALDAFLAESGAGTPLGPEEEAALLTQRR
;
A
#
# COMPACT_ATOMS: atom_id res chain seq x y z
N MET A 1 12.46 -5.63 -3.61
CA MET A 1 13.13 -4.31 -3.57
C MET A 1 12.29 -3.34 -4.38
N MET A 2 11.83 -2.23 -3.79
CA MET A 2 11.23 -1.15 -4.59
C MET A 2 12.38 -0.49 -5.37
N ALA A 3 12.21 -0.26 -6.67
CA ALA A 3 13.21 0.51 -7.39
C ALA A 3 13.22 1.94 -6.84
N ARG A 4 14.40 2.56 -6.69
CA ARG A 4 14.49 4.01 -6.51
C ARG A 4 13.72 4.66 -7.66
N ASP A 5 12.79 5.55 -7.34
CA ASP A 5 11.86 6.23 -8.26
C ASP A 5 10.61 5.45 -8.71
N ALA A 6 10.33 4.26 -8.13
CA ALA A 6 9.04 3.59 -8.36
C ALA A 6 7.90 4.27 -7.58
N PHE A 7 6.85 4.71 -8.29
CA PHE A 7 5.63 5.22 -7.66
C PHE A 7 4.86 4.05 -7.04
N CYS A 8 4.78 4.02 -5.72
CA CYS A 8 4.13 2.96 -4.96
C CYS A 8 2.99 3.53 -4.12
N ARG A 9 1.94 2.75 -3.96
CA ARG A 9 0.74 3.14 -3.22
C ARG A 9 0.38 2.07 -2.20
N GLU A 10 0.22 2.51 -0.97
CA GLU A 10 -0.43 1.76 0.09
C GLU A 10 -1.94 2.00 0.02
N TYR A 11 -2.73 0.95 0.15
CA TYR A 11 -4.18 1.03 0.24
C TYR A 11 -4.74 -0.16 1.00
N GLU A 12 -5.93 0.01 1.57
CA GLU A 12 -6.63 -1.05 2.28
C GLU A 12 -7.90 -1.42 1.53
N THR A 13 -8.14 -2.73 1.41
CA THR A 13 -9.40 -3.26 0.88
C THR A 13 -10.19 -3.94 1.99
N HIS A 14 -11.51 -3.78 1.97
CA HIS A 14 -12.40 -4.41 2.93
C HIS A 14 -13.37 -5.33 2.20
N SER A 15 -13.43 -6.60 2.61
CA SER A 15 -14.38 -7.58 2.06
C SER A 15 -14.80 -8.59 3.12
N GLY A 16 -16.11 -8.75 3.32
CA GLY A 16 -16.66 -9.78 4.21
C GLY A 16 -16.10 -9.78 5.64
N GLY A 17 -15.84 -8.60 6.22
CA GLY A 17 -15.24 -8.48 7.56
C GLY A 17 -13.72 -8.71 7.63
N THR A 18 -13.07 -8.86 6.47
CA THR A 18 -11.61 -8.92 6.33
C THR A 18 -11.10 -7.58 5.82
N ALA A 19 -10.14 -6.98 6.50
CA ALA A 19 -9.34 -5.91 5.92
C ALA A 19 -8.04 -6.49 5.36
N THR A 20 -7.62 -6.01 4.20
CA THR A 20 -6.37 -6.41 3.57
C THR A 20 -5.59 -5.15 3.24
N PRO A 21 -4.66 -4.71 4.12
CA PRO A 21 -3.60 -3.80 3.73
C PRO A 21 -2.82 -4.34 2.54
N MET A 22 -2.53 -3.46 1.59
CA MET A 22 -1.80 -3.78 0.38
C MET A 22 -0.81 -2.66 0.05
N ALA A 23 0.29 -3.03 -0.59
CA ALA A 23 1.16 -2.07 -1.27
C ALA A 23 1.37 -2.54 -2.71
N ALA A 24 1.15 -1.65 -3.67
CA ALA A 24 1.38 -1.90 -5.08
C ALA A 24 2.32 -0.85 -5.67
N SER A 25 3.13 -1.25 -6.63
CA SER A 25 3.99 -0.34 -7.40
C SER A 25 3.43 -0.16 -8.79
N ARG A 26 3.55 1.04 -9.32
CA ARG A 26 3.24 1.31 -10.72
C ARG A 26 4.36 0.76 -11.60
N GLU A 27 3.96 -0.04 -12.58
CA GLU A 27 4.79 -0.63 -13.63
C GLU A 27 4.24 -0.20 -15.01
N ASP A 28 4.95 -0.56 -16.09
CA ASP A 28 4.61 -0.06 -17.44
C ASP A 28 3.24 -0.58 -17.94
N ASP A 29 2.78 -1.73 -17.45
CA ASP A 29 1.51 -2.36 -17.81
C ASP A 29 0.41 -2.20 -16.75
N GLY A 30 0.66 -1.44 -15.68
CA GLY A 30 -0.34 -1.16 -14.65
C GLY A 30 0.21 -1.12 -13.23
N TRP A 31 -0.51 -1.76 -12.30
CA TRP A 31 -0.14 -1.85 -10.90
C TRP A 31 0.26 -3.28 -10.56
N SER A 32 1.45 -3.44 -10.02
CA SER A 32 2.00 -4.71 -9.58
C SER A 32 1.93 -4.79 -8.06
N GLN A 33 1.18 -5.77 -7.54
CA GLN A 33 1.05 -5.97 -6.10
C GLN A 33 2.37 -6.48 -5.52
N ARG A 34 2.88 -5.80 -4.49
CA ARG A 34 4.15 -6.14 -3.82
C ARG A 34 3.94 -6.67 -2.40
N PHE A 35 2.85 -6.27 -1.76
CA PHE A 35 2.45 -6.73 -0.43
C PHE A 35 0.94 -6.88 -0.37
N ALA A 36 0.49 -7.93 0.31
CA ALA A 36 -0.88 -8.08 0.75
C ALA A 36 -0.91 -8.99 1.98
N MET A 37 -1.64 -8.59 3.01
CA MET A 37 -1.84 -9.42 4.19
C MET A 37 -3.28 -9.28 4.68
N SER A 38 -4.04 -10.36 4.61
CA SER A 38 -5.42 -10.35 5.08
C SER A 38 -5.46 -10.44 6.60
N MET A 39 -6.25 -9.55 7.21
CA MET A 39 -6.53 -9.50 8.63
C MET A 39 -8.02 -9.76 8.85
N THR A 40 -8.31 -10.86 9.53
CA THR A 40 -9.65 -11.17 10.03
C THR A 40 -9.76 -10.63 11.46
N GLY A 41 -10.73 -9.75 11.71
CA GLY A 41 -10.97 -9.26 13.07
C GLY A 41 -11.45 -10.37 14.00
N ALA A 42 -11.01 -10.35 15.26
CA ALA A 42 -11.72 -11.05 16.32
C ALA A 42 -12.92 -10.19 16.75
N ASP A 43 -14.09 -10.79 16.93
CA ASP A 43 -15.32 -10.11 17.36
C ASP A 43 -15.71 -8.86 16.54
N SER A 44 -15.46 -8.89 15.22
CA SER A 44 -15.78 -7.81 14.26
C SER A 44 -14.96 -6.52 14.40
N TYR A 45 -13.91 -6.51 15.23
CA TYR A 45 -13.00 -5.37 15.31
C TYR A 45 -11.79 -5.58 14.38
N VAL A 46 -11.68 -4.72 13.37
CA VAL A 46 -10.50 -4.61 12.51
C VAL A 46 -9.95 -3.20 12.66
N PRO A 47 -8.68 -3.01 13.07
CA PRO A 47 -8.11 -1.67 13.21
C PRO A 47 -8.06 -0.97 11.85
N ALA A 48 -8.79 0.14 11.72
CA ALA A 48 -8.85 0.94 10.49
C ALA A 48 -7.57 1.77 10.22
N SER A 49 -6.64 1.82 11.16
CA SER A 49 -5.42 2.64 11.06
C SER A 49 -4.19 1.75 11.12
N GLY A 50 -3.67 1.38 9.96
CA GLY A 50 -2.26 1.41 9.52
C GLY A 50 -1.12 0.89 10.43
N GLY A 51 -1.36 0.37 11.62
CA GLY A 51 -0.33 -0.06 12.58
C GLY A 51 0.08 -1.50 12.38
N ILE A 52 0.21 -1.93 11.13
CA ILE A 52 0.41 -3.33 10.79
C ILE A 52 1.91 -3.53 10.70
N LYS A 53 2.52 -4.03 11.78
CA LYS A 53 3.99 -4.19 11.89
C LYS A 53 4.62 -4.90 10.69
N ALA A 54 3.90 -5.83 10.05
CA ALA A 54 4.38 -6.52 8.85
C ALA A 54 4.45 -5.60 7.62
N LEU A 55 3.48 -4.70 7.46
CA LEU A 55 3.49 -3.68 6.42
C LEU A 55 4.58 -2.64 6.68
N ASP A 56 4.72 -2.17 7.93
CA ASP A 56 5.78 -1.25 8.33
C ASP A 56 7.18 -1.83 8.04
N ALA A 57 7.40 -3.10 8.42
CA ALA A 57 8.63 -3.82 8.14
C ALA A 57 8.87 -3.95 6.63
N PHE A 58 7.84 -4.33 5.88
CA PHE A 58 7.92 -4.40 4.42
C PHE A 58 8.33 -3.05 3.81
N LEU A 59 7.68 -1.95 4.20
CA LEU A 59 7.99 -0.62 3.67
C LEU A 59 9.44 -0.22 3.99
N ALA A 60 9.89 -0.44 5.22
CA ALA A 60 11.25 -0.16 5.66
C ALA A 60 12.31 -0.99 4.89
N GLU A 61 12.11 -2.30 4.75
CA GLU A 61 12.99 -3.20 3.99
C GLU A 61 12.98 -2.89 2.49
N SER A 62 11.84 -2.44 1.98
CA SER A 62 11.66 -2.16 0.56
C SER A 62 12.39 -0.90 0.09
N GLY A 63 12.84 -0.07 1.05
CA GLY A 63 13.47 1.23 0.79
C GLY A 63 12.46 2.32 0.42
N ALA A 64 11.21 2.20 0.88
CA ALA A 64 10.18 3.21 0.66
C ALA A 64 10.63 4.57 1.23
N GLY A 65 10.43 5.63 0.45
CA GLY A 65 10.72 6.99 0.88
C GLY A 65 9.61 7.55 1.79
N THR A 66 9.73 8.84 2.12
CA THR A 66 8.67 9.57 2.83
C THR A 66 7.36 9.49 2.04
N PRO A 67 6.21 9.28 2.71
CA PRO A 67 4.90 9.35 2.06
C PRO A 67 4.72 10.66 1.31
N LEU A 68 4.16 10.57 0.10
CA LEU A 68 3.85 11.73 -0.72
C LEU A 68 2.73 12.55 -0.08
N GLY A 69 2.73 13.85 -0.35
CA GLY A 69 1.56 14.69 -0.08
C GLY A 69 0.40 14.33 -1.01
N PRO A 70 -0.86 14.64 -0.64
CA PRO A 70 -2.04 14.30 -1.43
C PRO A 70 -2.04 14.93 -2.84
N GLU A 71 -1.53 16.16 -2.97
CA GLU A 71 -1.45 16.85 -4.27
C GLU A 71 -0.39 16.21 -5.18
N GLU A 72 0.74 15.81 -4.62
CA GLU A 72 1.83 15.14 -5.34
C GLU A 72 1.40 13.74 -5.80
N GLU A 73 0.70 12.99 -4.93
CA GLU A 73 0.09 11.71 -5.29
C GLU A 73 -0.91 11.87 -6.44
N ALA A 74 -1.81 12.85 -6.37
CA ALA A 74 -2.79 13.11 -7.42
C ALA A 74 -2.13 13.45 -8.78
N ALA A 75 -1.05 14.24 -8.76
CA ALA A 75 -0.27 14.55 -9.95
C ALA A 75 0.34 13.28 -10.59
N LEU A 76 0.83 12.34 -9.79
CA LEU A 76 1.37 11.07 -10.29
C LEU A 76 0.28 10.11 -10.79
N LEU A 77 -0.90 10.11 -10.15
CA LEU A 77 -2.03 9.28 -10.56
C LEU A 77 -2.61 9.70 -11.92
N THR A 78 -2.63 11.00 -12.21
CA THR A 78 -3.15 11.54 -13.47
C THR A 78 -2.19 11.43 -14.64
N GLN A 79 -0.89 11.28 -14.37
CA GLN A 79 0.09 10.98 -15.41
C GLN A 79 -0.23 9.59 -15.99
N ARG A 80 -0.58 9.52 -17.27
CA ARG A 80 -0.63 8.27 -18.03
C ARG A 80 0.80 7.97 -18.50
N ARG A 81 1.32 6.78 -18.17
CA ARG A 81 2.46 6.22 -18.89
C ARG A 81 1.93 5.44 -20.07
#